data_AF-A0A3S7KVM9-F1
#
_entry.id   AF-A0A3S7KVM9-F1
#
_cell.length_a   1.000
_cell.length_b   1.000
_cell.length_c   1.000
_cell.angle_alpha   90.00
_cell.angle_beta   90.00
_cell.angle_gamma   90.00
#
_symmetry.space_group_name_H-M   'P 1'
#
loop_
_entity.id
_entity.type
_entity.pdbx_description
1 polymer ?
#
loop_
_entity_poly.entity_id
_entity_poly.type
_entity_poly.pdbx_seq_one_letter_code
_entity_poly.pdbx_strand_id
1 'polypeptide(L)'
;MRMALLPLLIASLPAAAEPAALHSLPMTMQASHPTVLGTLAGGDEPLHLVVDSAASATLLDAAVVQRFQLQDPNARNHNAQGASAGGVALRSTRSVAMGLGSLQLQVTALQADLASLSSSRSAPLHGIIGQDITARFDTRWDFANARLMLWPAQTLPTSAGYCQGNALPDRSGVLKGFGFVTLQLGDEGVEAIGVVDTGAAQTILNNAAARALGLRTDGSDERVRARSRGSEGLGGKPTPTWLYTLPALASAGWQHPAVEVRISELPVFRAIGLDQRPAVILGADVMQDGQVDISAGAERICLQRPGLVHAWRGSTD
;
A
#
# COMPACT_ATOMS: atom_id res chain seq x y z
N MET A 1 -37.81 -56.54 1.86
CA MET A 1 -36.63 -55.71 1.52
C MET A 1 -36.93 -54.28 1.96
N ARG A 2 -36.39 -53.84 3.11
CA ARG A 2 -36.52 -52.45 3.60
C ARG A 2 -35.18 -51.77 3.40
N MET A 3 -35.13 -50.82 2.48
CA MET A 3 -33.95 -50.01 2.16
C MET A 3 -33.92 -48.86 3.17
N ALA A 4 -32.96 -48.90 4.11
CA ALA A 4 -32.75 -47.81 5.06
C ALA A 4 -31.88 -46.74 4.39
N LEU A 5 -32.44 -45.54 4.15
CA LEU A 5 -31.66 -44.36 3.81
C LEU A 5 -30.91 -43.91 5.07
N LEU A 6 -29.59 -43.93 5.02
CA LEU A 6 -28.73 -43.32 6.04
C LEU A 6 -28.62 -41.82 5.75
N PRO A 7 -28.93 -40.92 6.72
CA PRO A 7 -28.74 -39.50 6.54
C PRO A 7 -27.24 -39.16 6.55
N LEU A 8 -26.78 -38.50 5.48
CA LEU A 8 -25.42 -37.99 5.39
C LEU A 8 -25.29 -36.77 6.30
N LEU A 9 -24.70 -36.95 7.48
CA LEU A 9 -24.29 -35.86 8.36
C LEU A 9 -23.14 -35.10 7.70
N ILE A 10 -23.44 -33.93 7.15
CA ILE A 10 -22.42 -32.97 6.70
C ILE A 10 -21.79 -32.38 7.96
N ALA A 11 -20.64 -32.92 8.37
CA ALA A 11 -19.82 -32.33 9.41
C ALA A 11 -19.22 -31.01 8.88
N SER A 12 -19.71 -29.88 9.38
CA SER A 12 -19.06 -28.58 9.18
C SER A 12 -17.71 -28.62 9.88
N LEU A 13 -16.63 -28.79 9.11
CA LEU A 13 -15.27 -28.65 9.62
C LEU A 13 -15.10 -27.22 10.14
N PRO A 14 -14.59 -27.01 11.36
CA PRO A 14 -14.31 -25.67 11.85
C PRO A 14 -13.28 -25.02 10.93
N ALA A 15 -13.58 -23.81 10.46
CA ALA A 15 -12.58 -22.98 9.80
C ALA A 15 -11.36 -22.89 10.72
N ALA A 16 -10.19 -23.27 10.23
CA ALA A 16 -8.96 -23.18 11.00
C ALA A 16 -8.78 -21.72 11.45
N ALA A 17 -8.73 -21.50 12.77
CA ALA A 17 -8.49 -20.17 13.31
C ALA A 17 -7.10 -19.69 12.86
N GLU A 18 -7.01 -18.42 12.45
CA GLU A 18 -5.74 -17.81 12.08
C GLU A 18 -4.75 -17.88 13.26
N PRO A 19 -3.44 -18.08 13.00
CA PRO A 19 -2.45 -18.04 14.06
C PRO A 19 -2.45 -16.66 14.73
N ALA A 20 -2.06 -16.59 16.00
CA ALA A 20 -1.87 -15.30 16.65
C ALA A 20 -0.71 -14.52 16.01
N ALA A 21 -0.91 -13.22 15.79
CA ALA A 21 0.16 -12.35 15.27
C ALA A 21 1.31 -12.25 16.27
N LEU A 22 2.54 -12.26 15.76
CA LEU A 22 3.74 -12.03 16.56
C LEU A 22 3.77 -10.59 17.10
N HIS A 23 3.40 -9.64 16.23
CA HIS A 23 3.24 -8.24 16.59
C HIS A 23 1.89 -7.72 16.13
N SER A 24 1.31 -6.85 16.93
CA SER A 24 0.01 -6.27 16.66
C SER A 24 0.04 -4.81 17.08
N LEU A 25 0.25 -3.95 16.09
CA LEU A 25 0.57 -2.54 16.26
C LEU A 25 -0.70 -1.69 16.06
N PRO A 26 -1.06 -0.81 17.00
CA PRO A 26 -2.08 0.19 16.75
C PRO A 26 -1.71 1.04 15.55
N MET A 27 -2.66 1.21 14.63
CA MET A 27 -2.49 1.96 13.40
C MET A 27 -3.57 3.03 13.32
N THR A 28 -3.23 4.21 12.81
CA THR A 28 -4.18 5.31 12.60
C THR A 28 -4.00 5.88 11.21
N MET A 29 -5.03 6.55 10.66
CA MET A 29 -4.89 7.29 9.41
C MET A 29 -4.50 8.73 9.71
N GLN A 30 -3.29 9.14 9.32
CA GLN A 30 -2.78 10.49 9.47
C GLN A 30 -2.49 11.10 8.11
N ALA A 31 -3.16 12.21 7.78
CA ALA A 31 -3.12 12.81 6.44
C ALA A 31 -3.40 11.78 5.32
N SER A 32 -4.32 10.85 5.57
CA SER A 32 -4.67 9.73 4.67
C SER A 32 -3.60 8.65 4.50
N HIS A 33 -2.62 8.57 5.41
CA HIS A 33 -1.58 7.54 5.42
C HIS A 33 -1.70 6.64 6.66
N PRO A 34 -1.60 5.30 6.52
CA PRO A 34 -1.57 4.37 7.64
C PRO A 34 -0.30 4.58 8.45
N THR A 35 -0.46 4.94 9.71
CA THR A 35 0.60 5.43 10.58
C THR A 35 0.61 4.65 11.89
N VAL A 36 1.79 4.19 12.29
CA VAL A 36 2.05 3.55 13.58
C VAL A 36 2.94 4.46 14.43
N LEU A 37 2.89 4.27 15.74
CA LEU A 37 3.80 4.96 16.65
C LEU A 37 5.09 4.14 16.85
N GLY A 38 6.22 4.84 16.85
CA GLY A 38 7.51 4.25 17.18
C GLY A 38 8.34 5.11 18.14
N THR A 39 9.47 4.59 18.59
CA THR A 39 10.47 5.32 19.39
C THR A 39 11.86 5.03 18.86
N LEU A 40 12.82 5.91 19.16
CA LEU A 40 14.24 5.72 18.89
C LEU A 40 15.03 5.75 20.19
N ALA A 41 16.06 4.91 20.30
CA ALA A 41 16.95 4.95 21.46
C ALA A 41 17.52 6.37 21.68
N GLY A 42 17.48 6.83 22.93
CA GLY A 42 17.88 8.19 23.31
C GLY A 42 16.71 9.19 23.41
N GLY A 43 15.46 8.75 23.21
CA GLY A 43 14.28 9.58 23.47
C GLY A 43 12.99 8.76 23.61
N ASP A 44 12.07 9.26 24.43
CA ASP A 44 10.80 8.58 24.75
C ASP A 44 9.61 9.13 23.98
N GLU A 45 9.80 10.15 23.13
CA GLU A 45 8.69 10.70 22.36
C GLU A 45 8.21 9.73 21.27
N PRO A 46 6.89 9.65 21.03
CA PRO A 46 6.36 8.84 19.96
C PRO A 46 6.60 9.51 18.59
N LEU A 47 7.17 8.74 17.67
CA LEU A 47 7.32 9.10 16.27
C LEU A 47 6.13 8.59 15.45
N HIS A 48 5.58 9.44 14.57
CA HIS A 48 4.50 9.09 13.66
C HIS A 48 5.12 8.56 12.37
N LEU A 49 4.99 7.26 12.14
CA LEU A 49 5.68 6.56 11.06
C LEU A 49 4.66 5.96 10.10
N VAL A 50 4.65 6.42 8.85
CA VAL A 50 3.80 5.83 7.80
C VAL A 50 4.32 4.43 7.50
N VAL A 51 3.43 3.45 7.31
CA VAL A 51 3.83 2.10 6.87
C VAL A 51 3.49 1.94 5.39
N ASP A 52 4.52 1.87 4.57
CA ASP A 52 4.44 1.97 3.11
C ASP A 52 4.94 0.68 2.44
N SER A 53 3.99 -0.07 1.85
CA SER A 53 4.27 -1.32 1.14
C SER A 53 5.05 -1.15 -0.17
N ALA A 54 5.12 0.08 -0.70
CA ALA A 54 5.83 0.44 -1.92
C ALA A 54 7.10 1.28 -1.66
N ALA A 55 7.49 1.46 -0.38
CA ALA A 55 8.80 2.01 -0.02
C ALA A 55 9.83 0.87 0.11
N SER A 56 10.92 0.91 -0.65
CA SER A 56 11.96 -0.12 -0.56
C SER A 56 12.84 -0.02 0.69
N ALA A 57 12.88 1.15 1.32
CA ALA A 57 13.72 1.43 2.48
C ALA A 57 12.98 2.30 3.48
N THR A 58 13.35 2.19 4.75
CA THR A 58 12.85 3.01 5.83
C THR A 58 13.45 4.42 5.76
N LEU A 59 12.60 5.44 5.83
CA LEU A 59 12.97 6.85 5.80
C LEU A 59 12.75 7.50 7.17
N LEU A 60 13.64 8.41 7.55
CA LEU A 60 13.42 9.34 8.67
C LEU A 60 13.49 10.77 8.18
N ASP A 61 12.63 11.62 8.74
CA ASP A 61 12.65 13.04 8.45
C ASP A 61 13.98 13.69 8.91
N ALA A 62 14.45 14.67 8.16
CA ALA A 62 15.69 15.39 8.45
C ALA A 62 15.72 15.98 9.87
N ALA A 63 14.59 16.49 10.37
CA ALA A 63 14.51 17.03 11.73
C ALA A 63 14.66 15.93 12.80
N VAL A 64 14.13 14.73 12.55
CA VAL A 64 14.31 13.56 13.42
C VAL A 64 15.77 13.12 13.44
N VAL A 65 16.38 12.98 12.26
CA VAL A 65 17.81 12.63 12.13
C VAL A 65 18.68 13.62 12.87
N GLN A 66 18.38 14.93 12.77
CA GLN A 66 19.12 15.96 13.48
C GLN A 66 18.93 15.90 15.00
N ARG A 67 17.68 15.77 15.45
CA ARG A 67 17.35 15.75 16.88
C ARG A 67 18.01 14.56 17.60
N PHE A 68 18.02 13.40 16.98
CA PHE A 68 18.63 12.19 17.54
C PHE A 68 20.12 12.02 17.16
N GLN A 69 20.73 13.02 16.50
CA GLN A 69 22.14 13.02 16.11
C GLN A 69 22.55 11.79 15.28
N LEU A 70 21.67 11.37 14.37
CA LEU A 70 21.83 10.14 13.58
C LEU A 70 22.59 10.37 12.27
N GLN A 71 23.17 11.55 12.06
CA GLN A 71 23.98 11.79 10.85
C GLN A 71 25.22 10.88 10.86
N ASP A 72 25.44 10.20 9.74
CA ASP A 72 26.68 9.48 9.49
C ASP A 72 27.59 10.32 8.58
N PRO A 73 28.76 10.79 9.07
CA PRO A 73 29.71 11.54 8.24
C PRO A 73 30.26 10.70 7.08
N ASN A 74 30.23 9.37 7.20
CA ASN A 74 30.66 8.43 6.16
C ASN A 74 29.48 7.86 5.35
N ALA A 75 28.29 8.46 5.48
CA ALA A 75 27.08 7.99 4.81
C ALA A 75 27.27 7.83 3.31
N ARG A 76 26.79 6.72 2.78
CA ARG A 76 26.66 6.52 1.33
C ARG A 76 25.48 7.36 0.82
N ASN A 77 25.61 7.85 -0.40
CA ASN A 77 24.50 8.47 -1.11
C ASN A 77 23.69 7.38 -1.83
N HIS A 78 22.37 7.47 -1.71
CA HIS A 78 21.41 6.61 -2.36
C HIS A 78 20.54 7.47 -3.27
N ASN A 79 20.25 7.00 -4.48
CA ASN A 79 19.26 7.65 -5.33
C ASN A 79 17.92 6.97 -5.09
N ALA A 80 16.93 7.71 -4.60
CA ALA A 80 15.55 7.26 -4.48
C ALA A 80 14.68 7.91 -5.55
N GLN A 81 13.72 7.15 -6.07
CA GLN A 81 12.70 7.66 -6.97
C GLN A 81 11.34 7.60 -6.29
N GLY A 82 10.65 8.75 -6.22
CA GLY A 82 9.29 8.85 -5.70
C GLY A 82 8.32 9.36 -6.76
N ALA A 83 7.16 9.85 -6.33
CA ALA A 83 6.12 10.40 -7.20
C ALA A 83 6.53 11.69 -7.95
N SER A 84 7.55 12.44 -7.49
CA SER A 84 8.00 13.67 -8.15
C SER A 84 9.15 13.46 -9.14
N ALA A 85 9.22 14.36 -10.12
CA ALA A 85 10.32 14.43 -11.08
C ALA A 85 11.59 15.00 -10.43
N GLY A 86 12.62 14.16 -10.27
CA GLY A 86 13.94 14.63 -9.84
C GLY A 86 14.86 13.56 -9.26
N GLY A 87 14.31 12.48 -8.69
CA GLY A 87 15.08 11.63 -7.80
C GLY A 87 15.58 12.41 -6.57
N VAL A 88 15.74 11.76 -5.43
CA VAL A 88 16.29 12.41 -4.23
C VAL A 88 17.55 11.67 -3.83
N ALA A 89 18.65 12.41 -3.69
CA ALA A 89 19.86 11.90 -3.08
C ALA A 89 19.60 11.78 -1.56
N LEU A 90 19.40 10.56 -1.10
CA LEU A 90 19.21 10.24 0.31
C LEU A 90 20.52 9.78 0.92
N ARG A 91 20.70 10.01 2.21
CA ARG A 91 21.89 9.60 2.96
C ARG A 91 21.51 8.63 4.05
N SER A 92 22.29 7.57 4.23
CA SER A 92 22.10 6.66 5.36
C SER A 92 22.32 7.38 6.69
N THR A 93 21.50 7.04 7.68
CA THR A 93 21.73 7.41 9.07
C THR A 93 22.75 6.45 9.72
N ARG A 94 23.20 6.77 10.92
CA ARG A 94 23.77 5.77 11.83
C ARG A 94 22.71 4.73 12.18
N SER A 95 23.15 3.52 12.53
CA SER A 95 22.26 2.51 13.08
C SER A 95 21.73 2.94 14.45
N VAL A 96 20.43 2.80 14.67
CA VAL A 96 19.77 3.15 15.92
C VAL A 96 18.74 2.08 16.30
N ALA A 97 18.54 1.85 17.60
CA ALA A 97 17.46 0.98 18.05
C ALA A 97 16.12 1.69 17.86
N MET A 98 15.17 1.02 17.21
CA MET A 98 13.81 1.48 17.00
C MET A 98 12.83 0.50 17.64
N GLY A 99 11.87 1.04 18.38
CA GLY A 99 10.70 0.31 18.87
C GLY A 99 9.49 0.66 18.03
N LEU A 100 8.73 -0.35 17.60
CA LEU A 100 7.40 -0.23 16.98
C LEU A 100 6.45 -1.09 17.80
N GLY A 101 5.84 -0.52 18.85
CA GLY A 101 5.09 -1.28 19.84
C GLY A 101 5.93 -2.43 20.44
N SER A 102 5.50 -3.68 20.24
CA SER A 102 6.23 -4.87 20.72
C SER A 102 7.41 -5.30 19.84
N LEU A 103 7.55 -4.74 18.63
CA LEU A 103 8.65 -5.04 17.73
C LEU A 103 9.85 -4.15 18.08
N GLN A 104 11.01 -4.75 18.31
CA GLN A 104 12.27 -4.07 18.59
C GLN A 104 13.29 -4.44 17.53
N LEU A 105 13.98 -3.46 16.96
CA LEU A 105 14.85 -3.66 15.81
C LEU A 105 16.00 -2.64 15.79
N GLN A 106 17.10 -2.98 15.13
CA GLN A 106 18.16 -2.03 14.77
C GLN A 106 17.92 -1.58 13.34
N VAL A 107 17.87 -0.26 13.11
CA VAL A 107 17.58 0.31 11.79
C VAL A 107 18.68 1.25 11.34
N THR A 108 19.04 1.13 10.06
CA THR A 108 19.78 2.14 9.32
C THR A 108 18.82 2.73 8.31
N ALA A 109 18.27 3.90 8.62
CA ALA A 109 17.29 4.56 7.77
C ALA A 109 17.98 5.41 6.69
N LEU A 110 17.21 5.90 5.73
CA LEU A 110 17.62 6.97 4.84
C LEU A 110 17.00 8.29 5.28
N GLN A 111 17.81 9.35 5.32
CA GLN A 111 17.33 10.69 5.62
C GLN A 111 16.61 11.28 4.41
N ALA A 112 15.39 11.78 4.61
CA ALA A 112 14.60 12.51 3.62
C ALA A 112 13.98 13.77 4.22
N ASP A 113 13.61 14.74 3.38
CA ASP A 113 12.72 15.85 3.77
C ASP A 113 11.27 15.42 3.53
N LEU A 114 10.52 15.24 4.62
CA LEU A 114 9.13 14.77 4.56
C LEU A 114 8.13 15.91 4.77
N ALA A 115 8.57 17.16 4.85
CA ALA A 115 7.69 18.31 5.11
C ALA A 115 6.56 18.42 4.08
N SER A 116 6.82 18.12 2.81
CA SER A 116 5.82 18.17 1.73
C SER A 116 4.72 17.10 1.84
N LEU A 117 4.97 16.02 2.60
CA LEU A 117 3.99 14.97 2.87
C LEU A 117 3.13 15.28 4.10
N SER A 118 3.58 16.22 4.94
CA SER A 118 2.81 16.69 6.08
C SER A 118 1.72 17.68 5.63
N SER A 119 0.51 17.52 6.14
CA SER A 119 -0.53 18.55 6.00
C SER A 119 -0.41 19.54 7.16
N SER A 120 -0.68 20.83 6.92
CA SER A 120 -0.65 21.85 7.98
C SER A 120 -1.66 21.63 9.12
N ARG A 121 -2.56 20.65 8.97
CA ARG A 121 -3.59 20.28 9.96
C ARG A 121 -3.32 18.95 10.67
N SER A 122 -2.28 18.22 10.30
CA SER A 122 -1.90 16.94 10.90
C SER A 122 -0.59 17.08 11.68
N ALA A 123 -0.35 16.18 12.63
CA ALA A 123 0.99 16.06 13.23
C ALA A 123 2.04 15.85 12.11
N PRO A 124 3.28 16.30 12.32
CA PRO A 124 4.37 16.04 11.39
C PRO A 124 4.55 14.52 11.19
N LEU A 125 4.79 14.11 9.95
CA LEU A 125 5.25 12.75 9.67
C LEU A 125 6.74 12.68 10.02
N HIS A 126 7.11 11.73 10.88
CA HIS A 126 8.48 11.59 11.38
C HIS A 126 9.30 10.58 10.56
N GLY A 127 8.64 9.74 9.77
CA GLY A 127 9.31 8.74 8.95
C GLY A 127 8.35 7.87 8.16
N ILE A 128 8.93 6.98 7.37
CA ILE A 128 8.26 5.95 6.58
C ILE A 128 8.94 4.61 6.89
N ILE A 129 8.17 3.59 7.26
CA ILE A 129 8.61 2.21 7.42
C ILE A 129 8.38 1.51 6.09
N GLY A 130 9.47 1.01 5.49
CA GLY A 130 9.45 0.34 4.20
C GLY A 130 9.64 -1.18 4.27
N GLN A 131 9.81 -1.76 3.10
CA GLN A 131 9.95 -3.20 2.85
C GLN A 131 11.26 -3.79 3.39
N ASP A 132 12.27 -2.97 3.69
CA ASP A 132 13.44 -3.40 4.46
C ASP A 132 13.07 -3.90 5.87
N ILE A 133 11.91 -3.47 6.38
CA ILE A 133 11.34 -3.94 7.64
C ILE A 133 10.22 -4.96 7.42
N THR A 134 9.20 -4.61 6.64
CA THR A 134 7.94 -5.37 6.56
C THR A 134 8.05 -6.64 5.71
N ALA A 135 8.91 -6.70 4.70
CA ALA A 135 8.94 -7.82 3.75
C ALA A 135 9.42 -9.16 4.33
N ARG A 136 9.89 -9.18 5.58
CA ARG A 136 10.26 -10.42 6.31
C ARG A 136 9.08 -11.07 7.04
N PHE A 137 7.93 -10.40 7.09
CA PHE A 137 6.72 -10.87 7.75
C PHE A 137 5.63 -11.12 6.74
N ASP A 138 4.70 -12.00 7.09
CA ASP A 138 3.36 -11.88 6.55
C ASP A 138 2.68 -10.72 7.28
N THR A 139 2.11 -9.79 6.52
CA THR A 139 1.61 -8.51 7.03
C THR A 139 0.12 -8.37 6.71
N ARG A 140 -0.63 -7.79 7.64
CA ARG A 140 -2.03 -7.40 7.46
C ARG A 140 -2.22 -5.95 7.89
N TRP A 141 -2.68 -5.12 6.96
CA TRP A 141 -3.31 -3.83 7.27
C TRP A 141 -4.79 -4.09 7.46
N ASP A 142 -5.23 -4.17 8.72
CA ASP A 142 -6.63 -4.27 9.10
C ASP A 142 -7.12 -2.86 9.43
N PHE A 143 -7.64 -2.17 8.40
CA PHE A 143 -8.10 -0.80 8.54
C PHE A 143 -9.35 -0.71 9.42
N ALA A 144 -10.24 -1.70 9.34
CA ALA A 144 -11.47 -1.75 10.13
C ALA A 144 -11.20 -1.81 11.63
N ASN A 145 -10.19 -2.58 12.04
CA ASN A 145 -9.79 -2.68 13.45
C ASN A 145 -8.63 -1.75 13.84
N ALA A 146 -8.16 -0.92 12.91
CA ALA A 146 -7.06 0.03 13.13
C ALA A 146 -5.78 -0.66 13.61
N ARG A 147 -5.39 -1.76 12.96
CA ARG A 147 -4.19 -2.56 13.32
C ARG A 147 -3.31 -2.88 12.12
N LEU A 148 -2.00 -2.82 12.36
CA LEU A 148 -1.01 -3.52 11.54
C LEU A 148 -0.58 -4.78 12.29
N MET A 149 -0.80 -5.95 11.69
CA MET A 149 -0.45 -7.23 12.28
C MET A 149 0.68 -7.88 11.50
N LEU A 150 1.66 -8.43 12.23
CA LEU A 150 2.85 -9.05 11.67
C LEU A 150 2.95 -10.49 12.18
N TRP A 151 3.09 -11.43 11.26
CA TRP A 151 3.33 -12.84 11.55
C TRP A 151 4.67 -13.30 11.00
N PRO A 152 5.23 -14.42 11.50
CA PRO A 152 6.31 -15.10 10.80
C PRO A 152 5.94 -15.33 9.33
N ALA A 153 6.92 -15.26 8.44
CA ALA A 153 6.72 -15.52 7.02
C ALA A 153 6.03 -16.88 6.78
N GLN A 154 5.14 -16.92 5.79
CA GLN A 154 4.44 -18.14 5.33
C GLN A 154 3.51 -18.78 6.38
N THR A 155 2.91 -17.98 7.26
CA THR A 155 1.96 -18.47 8.28
C THR A 155 0.54 -17.92 8.13
N LEU A 156 0.33 -16.83 7.40
CA LEU A 156 -1.02 -16.38 7.08
C LEU A 156 -1.68 -17.33 6.07
N PRO A 157 -2.98 -17.69 6.23
CA PRO A 157 -3.72 -18.41 5.22
C PRO A 157 -3.82 -17.59 3.94
N THR A 158 -3.60 -18.22 2.79
CA THR A 158 -3.57 -17.48 1.52
C THR A 158 -4.38 -18.10 0.38
N SER A 159 -5.22 -19.10 0.67
CA SER A 159 -6.02 -19.82 -0.31
C SER A 159 -7.39 -19.17 -0.61
N ALA A 160 -7.60 -17.93 -0.19
CA ALA A 160 -8.89 -17.27 -0.36
C ALA A 160 -9.07 -16.76 -1.81
N GLY A 161 -10.32 -16.73 -2.29
CA GLY A 161 -10.66 -16.22 -3.63
C GLY A 161 -10.38 -14.73 -3.83
N TYR A 162 -10.02 -14.02 -2.75
CA TYR A 162 -9.59 -12.63 -2.75
C TYR A 162 -8.06 -12.43 -2.78
N CYS A 163 -7.31 -13.53 -2.92
CA CYS A 163 -5.86 -13.58 -2.98
C CYS A 163 -5.36 -13.92 -4.38
N GLN A 164 -4.20 -13.38 -4.75
CA GLN A 164 -3.50 -13.72 -5.98
C GLN A 164 -2.00 -13.75 -5.78
N GLY A 165 -1.30 -14.58 -6.56
CA GLY A 165 0.15 -14.46 -6.68
C GLY A 165 0.53 -13.09 -7.22
N ASN A 166 1.72 -12.61 -6.85
CA ASN A 166 2.21 -11.34 -7.34
C ASN A 166 2.20 -11.28 -8.88
N ALA A 167 1.60 -10.24 -9.43
CA ALA A 167 1.41 -10.09 -10.87
C ALA A 167 2.71 -9.88 -11.66
N LEU A 168 3.83 -9.58 -10.98
CA LEU A 168 5.18 -9.53 -11.54
C LEU A 168 6.08 -10.55 -10.82
N PRO A 169 6.06 -11.84 -11.22
CA PRO A 169 6.82 -12.90 -10.55
C PRO A 169 8.34 -12.77 -10.75
N ASP A 170 8.80 -12.32 -11.92
CA ASP A 170 10.23 -12.23 -12.28
C ASP A 170 10.91 -10.93 -11.79
N ARG A 171 10.49 -10.45 -10.63
CA ARG A 171 11.00 -9.21 -10.01
C ARG A 171 12.36 -9.42 -9.34
N SER A 172 13.23 -8.41 -9.43
CA SER A 172 14.58 -8.45 -8.88
C SER A 172 14.95 -7.17 -8.12
N GLY A 173 16.05 -7.21 -7.35
CA GLY A 173 16.53 -6.07 -6.58
C GLY A 173 15.47 -5.52 -5.61
N VAL A 174 15.31 -4.20 -5.58
CA VAL A 174 14.36 -3.51 -4.69
C VAL A 174 12.90 -3.89 -4.95
N LEU A 175 12.55 -4.29 -6.18
CA LEU A 175 11.19 -4.65 -6.54
C LEU A 175 10.74 -5.96 -5.90
N LYS A 176 11.67 -6.81 -5.43
CA LYS A 176 11.33 -8.11 -4.82
C LYS A 176 10.33 -7.96 -3.67
N GLY A 177 10.42 -6.87 -2.90
CA GLY A 177 9.51 -6.59 -1.80
C GLY A 177 8.15 -6.01 -2.23
N PHE A 178 7.96 -5.59 -3.48
CA PHE A 178 6.77 -4.83 -3.87
C PHE A 178 5.60 -5.76 -4.22
N GLY A 179 4.41 -5.43 -3.72
CA GLY A 179 3.18 -6.14 -4.07
C GLY A 179 2.60 -5.63 -5.39
N PHE A 180 2.45 -6.52 -6.37
CA PHE A 180 1.75 -6.21 -7.61
C PHE A 180 0.53 -7.11 -7.79
N VAL A 181 -0.57 -6.54 -8.26
CA VAL A 181 -1.84 -7.23 -8.51
C VAL A 181 -2.34 -6.97 -9.92
N THR A 182 -3.04 -7.93 -10.50
CA THR A 182 -3.80 -7.71 -11.74
C THR A 182 -5.13 -7.05 -11.39
N LEU A 183 -5.39 -5.89 -12.00
CA LEU A 183 -6.61 -5.11 -11.82
C LEU A 183 -7.46 -5.15 -13.09
N GLN A 184 -8.77 -5.07 -12.92
CA GLN A 184 -9.73 -4.79 -13.97
C GLN A 184 -10.34 -3.41 -13.72
N LEU A 185 -10.20 -2.51 -14.70
CA LEU A 185 -10.59 -1.11 -14.59
C LEU A 185 -11.82 -0.82 -15.45
N GLY A 186 -12.79 -0.13 -14.86
CA GLY A 186 -14.03 0.28 -15.53
C GLY A 186 -14.94 -0.91 -15.87
N ASP A 187 -16.07 -0.60 -16.51
CA ASP A 187 -17.09 -1.60 -16.84
C ASP A 187 -16.64 -2.57 -17.94
N GLU A 188 -15.75 -2.10 -18.82
CA GLU A 188 -15.17 -2.90 -19.91
C GLU A 188 -14.07 -3.86 -19.43
N GLY A 189 -13.64 -3.76 -18.16
CA GLY A 189 -12.59 -4.62 -17.62
C GLY A 189 -11.25 -4.43 -18.32
N VAL A 190 -10.75 -3.18 -18.36
CA VAL A 190 -9.40 -2.91 -18.85
C VAL A 190 -8.39 -3.49 -17.87
N GLU A 191 -7.60 -4.45 -18.32
CA GLU A 191 -6.55 -5.05 -17.49
C GLU A 191 -5.41 -4.07 -17.23
N ALA A 192 -4.99 -3.95 -15.97
CA ALA A 192 -3.85 -3.14 -15.54
C ALA A 192 -3.03 -3.84 -14.45
N ILE A 193 -1.76 -3.45 -14.31
CA ILE A 193 -0.93 -3.86 -13.17
C ILE A 193 -1.03 -2.79 -12.08
N GLY A 194 -1.55 -3.17 -10.92
CA GLY A 194 -1.59 -2.36 -9.72
C GLY A 194 -0.38 -2.59 -8.84
N VAL A 195 0.32 -1.52 -8.44
CA VAL A 195 1.26 -1.54 -7.32
C VAL A 195 0.46 -1.30 -6.05
N VAL A 196 0.54 -2.20 -5.08
CA VAL A 196 -0.09 -2.02 -3.77
C VAL A 196 0.77 -1.06 -2.96
N ASP A 197 0.27 0.15 -2.77
CA ASP A 197 0.99 1.26 -2.15
C ASP A 197 0.16 1.80 -0.99
N THR A 198 0.36 1.22 0.20
CA THR A 198 -0.29 1.70 1.42
C THR A 198 0.18 3.10 1.82
N GLY A 199 1.34 3.54 1.33
CA GLY A 199 1.87 4.89 1.54
C GLY A 199 1.24 5.94 0.64
N ALA A 200 0.57 5.59 -0.46
CA ALA A 200 -0.12 6.54 -1.33
C ALA A 200 -1.50 6.92 -0.77
N ALA A 201 -1.74 8.22 -0.57
CA ALA A 201 -3.05 8.70 -0.09
C ALA A 201 -4.18 8.58 -1.12
N GLN A 202 -3.86 8.51 -2.42
CA GLN A 202 -4.84 8.45 -3.50
C GLN A 202 -4.38 7.47 -4.58
N THR A 203 -5.33 6.78 -5.21
CA THR A 203 -5.12 5.88 -6.34
C THR A 203 -4.82 6.67 -7.62
N ILE A 204 -3.82 6.21 -8.38
CA ILE A 204 -3.27 6.93 -9.54
C ILE A 204 -3.14 6.02 -10.75
N LEU A 205 -3.73 6.42 -11.87
CA LEU A 205 -3.60 5.78 -13.17
C LEU A 205 -2.49 6.47 -13.96
N ASN A 206 -1.67 5.69 -14.66
CA ASN A 206 -0.82 6.25 -15.71
C ASN A 206 -1.65 6.58 -16.97
N ASN A 207 -1.05 7.30 -17.92
CA ASN A 207 -1.72 7.64 -19.19
C ASN A 207 -1.98 6.40 -20.04
N ALA A 208 -1.20 5.33 -19.91
CA ALA A 208 -1.51 4.09 -20.63
C ALA A 208 -2.85 3.49 -20.19
N ALA A 209 -3.14 3.48 -18.88
CA ALA A 209 -4.43 3.06 -18.34
C ALA A 209 -5.55 4.02 -18.75
N ALA A 210 -5.31 5.34 -18.67
CA ALA A 210 -6.29 6.33 -19.12
C ALA A 210 -6.64 6.18 -20.61
N ARG A 211 -5.65 5.98 -21.48
CA ARG A 211 -5.88 5.72 -22.92
C ARG A 211 -6.62 4.41 -23.17
N ALA A 212 -6.30 3.35 -22.42
CA ALA A 212 -7.00 2.07 -22.54
C ALA A 212 -8.47 2.15 -22.10
N LEU A 213 -8.79 3.04 -21.15
CA LEU A 213 -10.16 3.42 -20.77
C LEU A 213 -10.82 4.40 -21.76
N GLY A 214 -10.13 4.76 -22.86
CA GLY A 214 -10.62 5.70 -23.87
C GLY A 214 -10.69 7.15 -23.40
N LEU A 215 -9.96 7.53 -22.34
CA LEU A 215 -9.94 8.88 -21.78
C LEU A 215 -8.89 9.76 -22.48
N ARG A 216 -9.18 11.07 -22.61
CA ARG A 216 -8.21 12.06 -23.11
C ARG A 216 -7.89 13.10 -22.03
N THR A 217 -6.62 13.34 -21.76
CA THR A 217 -6.14 14.30 -20.76
C THR A 217 -5.68 15.64 -21.36
N ASP A 218 -6.07 15.93 -22.61
CA ASP A 218 -5.75 17.18 -23.33
C ASP A 218 -6.79 18.30 -23.10
N GLY A 219 -7.78 18.07 -22.22
CA GLY A 219 -8.87 19.00 -21.95
C GLY A 219 -10.08 18.87 -22.87
N SER A 220 -10.07 17.92 -23.82
CA SER A 220 -11.19 17.66 -24.76
C SER A 220 -12.20 16.61 -24.26
N ASP A 221 -12.02 16.09 -23.06
CA ASP A 221 -12.85 15.02 -22.50
C ASP A 221 -13.49 15.48 -21.19
N GLU A 222 -14.81 15.67 -21.22
CA GLU A 222 -15.60 16.17 -20.09
C GLU A 222 -15.63 15.20 -18.90
N ARG A 223 -15.27 13.93 -19.11
CA ARG A 223 -15.19 12.92 -18.04
C ARG A 223 -14.01 13.16 -17.11
N VAL A 224 -12.98 13.90 -17.56
CA VAL A 224 -11.79 14.20 -16.75
C VAL A 224 -11.72 15.67 -16.37
N ARG A 225 -11.31 15.95 -15.14
CA ARG A 225 -11.20 17.31 -14.61
C ARG A 225 -9.76 17.65 -14.30
N ALA A 226 -9.21 18.67 -14.95
CA ALA A 226 -7.85 19.14 -14.69
C ALA A 226 -7.72 19.66 -13.23
N ARG A 227 -6.59 19.38 -12.60
CA ARG A 227 -6.28 19.85 -11.24
C ARG A 227 -5.19 20.91 -11.29
N SER A 228 -5.45 22.08 -10.72
CA SER A 228 -4.51 23.21 -10.70
C SER A 228 -3.29 22.97 -9.81
N ARG A 229 -3.42 22.13 -8.78
CA ARG A 229 -2.29 21.59 -7.98
C ARG A 229 -2.01 20.18 -8.48
N GLY A 230 -0.86 20.01 -9.14
CA GLY A 230 -0.38 18.74 -9.68
C GLY A 230 -0.15 17.65 -8.63
N SER A 231 0.53 16.57 -9.02
CA SER A 231 1.00 15.55 -8.09
C SER A 231 2.30 16.02 -7.43
N GLU A 232 2.32 16.07 -6.10
CA GLU A 232 3.53 16.29 -5.30
C GLU A 232 3.83 15.04 -4.48
N GLY A 233 5.08 14.60 -4.51
CA GLY A 233 5.67 13.64 -3.57
C GLY A 233 7.13 14.01 -3.30
N LEU A 234 7.93 13.07 -2.77
CA LEU A 234 9.37 13.27 -2.53
C LEU A 234 10.08 13.85 -3.76
N GLY A 235 10.53 15.12 -3.69
CA GLY A 235 11.26 15.81 -4.77
C GLY A 235 10.57 17.02 -5.44
N GLY A 236 9.34 17.38 -5.05
CA GLY A 236 8.83 18.77 -5.14
C GLY A 236 8.55 19.43 -6.50
N LYS A 237 8.50 18.73 -7.64
CA LYS A 237 8.00 19.33 -8.91
C LYS A 237 6.61 18.78 -9.27
N PRO A 238 5.57 19.64 -9.38
CA PRO A 238 4.22 19.19 -9.71
C PRO A 238 4.13 18.61 -11.13
N THR A 239 3.65 17.38 -11.25
CA THR A 239 3.25 16.80 -12.55
C THR A 239 1.79 17.20 -12.85
N PRO A 240 1.41 17.53 -14.09
CA PRO A 240 0.01 17.74 -14.47
C PRO A 240 -0.86 16.55 -14.06
N THR A 241 -2.06 16.84 -13.54
CA THR A 241 -2.98 15.80 -13.05
C THR A 241 -4.40 16.07 -13.47
N TRP A 242 -5.14 14.98 -13.62
CA TRP A 242 -6.57 14.99 -13.87
C TRP A 242 -7.26 14.10 -12.85
N LEU A 243 -8.51 14.42 -12.54
CA LEU A 243 -9.41 13.61 -11.73
C LEU A 243 -10.40 12.91 -12.65
N TYR A 244 -10.70 11.65 -12.35
CA TYR A 244 -11.65 10.82 -13.08
C TYR A 244 -12.43 9.95 -12.09
N THR A 245 -13.74 9.83 -12.25
CA THR A 245 -14.52 8.84 -11.50
C THR A 245 -14.44 7.51 -12.24
N LEU A 246 -13.62 6.59 -11.74
CA LEU A 246 -13.53 5.23 -12.25
C LEU A 246 -14.76 4.45 -11.77
N PRO A 247 -15.63 3.93 -12.65
CA PRO A 247 -16.92 3.36 -12.24
C PRO A 247 -16.79 2.02 -11.50
N ALA A 248 -15.76 1.24 -11.84
CA ALA A 248 -15.49 -0.05 -11.23
C ALA A 248 -13.99 -0.31 -11.15
N LEU A 249 -13.57 -0.97 -10.08
CA LEU A 249 -12.21 -1.46 -9.89
C LEU A 249 -12.29 -2.84 -9.24
N ALA A 250 -11.67 -3.84 -9.85
CA ALA A 250 -11.72 -5.21 -9.35
C ALA A 250 -10.36 -5.90 -9.45
N SER A 251 -10.16 -6.93 -8.63
CA SER A 251 -8.95 -7.74 -8.61
C SER A 251 -9.27 -9.04 -7.89
N ALA A 252 -8.95 -10.22 -8.45
CA ALA A 252 -9.16 -11.54 -7.84
C ALA A 252 -10.21 -11.56 -6.70
N GLY A 253 -11.51 -11.71 -6.99
CA GLY A 253 -12.58 -11.76 -5.97
C GLY A 253 -12.88 -10.46 -5.18
N TRP A 254 -11.99 -9.47 -5.19
CA TRP A 254 -12.17 -8.13 -4.64
C TRP A 254 -12.81 -7.18 -5.66
N GLN A 255 -13.72 -6.33 -5.17
CA GLN A 255 -14.40 -5.31 -5.96
C GLN A 255 -14.55 -4.02 -5.15
N HIS A 256 -14.33 -2.91 -5.82
CA HIS A 256 -14.52 -1.57 -5.30
C HIS A 256 -15.53 -0.82 -6.20
N PRO A 257 -16.54 -0.14 -5.61
CA PRO A 257 -17.48 0.67 -6.36
C PRO A 257 -16.78 1.88 -6.97
N ALA A 258 -17.56 2.72 -7.64
CA ALA A 258 -17.06 3.94 -8.25
C ALA A 258 -16.22 4.79 -7.29
N VAL A 259 -15.05 5.23 -7.75
CA VAL A 259 -14.09 6.00 -6.94
C VAL A 259 -13.41 7.07 -7.77
N GLU A 260 -13.16 8.24 -7.17
CA GLU A 260 -12.38 9.30 -7.82
C GLU A 260 -10.89 8.97 -7.77
N VAL A 261 -10.33 8.67 -8.94
CA VAL A 261 -8.91 8.39 -9.12
C VAL A 261 -8.20 9.58 -9.76
N ARG A 262 -6.89 9.62 -9.59
CA ARG A 262 -6.01 10.58 -10.27
C ARG A 262 -5.42 9.97 -11.52
N ILE A 263 -5.27 10.76 -12.58
CA ILE A 263 -4.49 10.40 -13.77
C ILE A 263 -3.22 11.25 -13.79
N SER A 264 -2.06 10.62 -13.86
CA SER A 264 -0.77 11.29 -13.85
C SER A 264 0.35 10.36 -14.33
N GLU A 265 1.22 10.83 -15.23
CA GLU A 265 2.47 10.13 -15.55
C GLU A 265 3.54 10.41 -14.51
N LEU A 266 3.49 9.65 -13.41
CA LEU A 266 4.51 9.74 -12.38
C LEU A 266 5.79 9.02 -12.82
N PRO A 267 6.98 9.59 -12.57
CA PRO A 267 8.25 8.96 -12.91
C PRO A 267 8.45 7.56 -12.32
N VAL A 268 7.79 7.25 -11.18
CA VAL A 268 7.84 5.94 -10.55
C VAL A 268 7.35 4.81 -11.47
N PHE A 269 6.35 5.05 -12.33
CA PHE A 269 5.90 4.04 -13.29
C PHE A 269 7.03 3.60 -14.21
N ARG A 270 7.86 4.53 -14.70
CA ARG A 270 9.03 4.19 -15.51
C ARG A 270 10.10 3.46 -14.70
N ALA A 271 10.35 3.92 -13.47
CA ALA A 271 11.38 3.35 -12.60
C ALA A 271 11.10 1.87 -12.26
N ILE A 272 9.82 1.47 -12.23
CA ILE A 272 9.40 0.09 -11.97
C ILE A 272 8.99 -0.67 -13.24
N GLY A 273 9.21 -0.10 -14.44
CA GLY A 273 8.95 -0.75 -15.72
C GLY A 273 7.47 -0.87 -16.13
N LEU A 274 6.61 0.02 -15.62
CA LEU A 274 5.16 0.03 -15.83
C LEU A 274 4.66 1.24 -16.65
N ASP A 275 5.54 2.07 -17.24
CA ASP A 275 5.13 3.25 -18.02
C ASP A 275 4.58 2.93 -19.42
N GLN A 276 4.84 1.73 -19.95
CA GLN A 276 4.43 1.32 -21.30
C GLN A 276 3.17 0.43 -21.35
N ARG A 277 2.51 0.20 -20.20
CA ARG A 277 1.28 -0.62 -20.10
C ARG A 277 0.30 0.01 -19.12
N PRO A 278 -1.01 -0.31 -19.17
CA PRO A 278 -1.94 0.13 -18.15
C PRO A 278 -1.44 -0.23 -16.74
N ALA A 279 -1.23 0.79 -15.92
CA ALA A 279 -0.72 0.62 -14.58
C ALA A 279 -1.39 1.59 -13.59
N VAL A 280 -1.46 1.14 -12.35
CA VAL A 280 -2.12 1.85 -11.26
C VAL A 280 -1.22 1.81 -10.03
N ILE A 281 -1.09 2.94 -9.34
CA ILE A 281 -0.69 2.95 -7.92
C ILE A 281 -1.99 2.84 -7.13
N LEU A 282 -2.16 1.70 -6.45
CA LEU A 282 -3.35 1.40 -5.67
C LEU A 282 -3.14 1.98 -4.27
N GLY A 283 -3.82 3.09 -3.97
CA GLY A 283 -3.62 3.88 -2.76
C GLY A 283 -4.49 3.45 -1.59
N ALA A 284 -4.21 4.04 -0.42
CA ALA A 284 -4.97 3.85 0.80
C ALA A 284 -6.46 4.25 0.66
N ASP A 285 -6.79 5.17 -0.25
CA ASP A 285 -8.17 5.61 -0.51
C ASP A 285 -9.13 4.47 -0.86
N VAL A 286 -8.67 3.47 -1.63
CA VAL A 286 -9.46 2.29 -2.03
C VAL A 286 -9.23 1.06 -1.15
N MET A 287 -8.15 1.06 -0.36
CA MET A 287 -7.79 -0.05 0.52
C MET A 287 -8.35 0.10 1.93
N GLN A 288 -8.54 1.34 2.41
CA GLN A 288 -8.93 1.62 3.80
C GLN A 288 -10.33 1.12 4.19
N ASP A 289 -11.18 0.80 3.20
CA ASP A 289 -12.49 0.20 3.41
C ASP A 289 -12.44 -1.32 3.68
N GLY A 290 -11.24 -1.87 3.88
CA GLY A 290 -11.07 -3.31 3.98
C GLY A 290 -9.80 -3.74 4.68
N GLN A 291 -9.24 -4.83 4.17
CA GLN A 291 -8.05 -5.48 4.68
C GLN A 291 -7.11 -5.78 3.53
N VAL A 292 -5.82 -5.55 3.76
CA VAL A 292 -4.76 -5.86 2.80
C VAL A 292 -3.79 -6.81 3.48
N ASP A 293 -3.64 -8.00 2.93
CA ASP A 293 -2.60 -8.95 3.36
C ASP A 293 -1.50 -9.02 2.30
N ILE A 294 -0.25 -8.90 2.73
CA ILE A 294 0.93 -9.07 1.88
C ILE A 294 1.82 -10.10 2.56
N SER A 295 2.03 -11.24 1.90
CA SER A 295 2.93 -12.27 2.42
C SER A 295 4.38 -11.77 2.40
N ALA A 296 5.24 -12.42 3.18
CA ALA A 296 6.67 -12.16 3.12
C ALA A 296 7.19 -12.21 1.67
N GLY A 297 8.10 -11.30 1.32
CA GLY A 297 8.59 -11.11 -0.05
C GLY A 297 7.52 -10.69 -1.06
N ALA A 298 6.35 -10.27 -0.60
CA ALA A 298 5.17 -9.95 -1.41
C ALA A 298 4.82 -11.05 -2.42
N GLU A 299 5.05 -12.32 -2.10
CA GLU A 299 4.76 -13.46 -2.98
C GLU A 299 3.28 -13.58 -3.31
N ARG A 300 2.43 -13.18 -2.36
CA ARG A 300 0.98 -13.18 -2.47
C ARG A 300 0.38 -11.93 -1.86
N ILE A 301 -0.66 -11.44 -2.50
CA ILE A 301 -1.41 -10.26 -2.09
C ILE A 301 -2.88 -10.65 -2.00
N CYS A 302 -3.52 -10.29 -0.91
CA CYS A 302 -4.94 -10.45 -0.70
C CYS A 302 -5.58 -9.08 -0.45
N LEU A 303 -6.59 -8.74 -1.22
CA LEU A 303 -7.37 -7.52 -1.03
C LEU A 303 -8.76 -7.95 -0.61
N GLN A 304 -9.19 -7.62 0.60
CA GLN A 304 -10.52 -7.99 1.08
C GLN A 304 -11.30 -6.73 1.40
N ARG A 305 -12.57 -6.70 1.03
CA ARG A 305 -13.54 -5.77 1.63
C ARG A 305 -14.59 -6.62 2.33
N PRO A 306 -14.86 -6.38 3.63
CA PRO A 306 -15.98 -7.03 4.29
C PRO A 306 -17.24 -6.74 3.47
N GLY A 307 -17.87 -7.78 2.93
CA GLY A 307 -19.09 -7.59 2.16
C GLY A 307 -20.16 -6.98 3.05
N LEU A 308 -20.87 -5.96 2.54
CA LEU A 308 -22.30 -5.91 2.79
C LEU A 308 -22.83 -7.26 2.33
N VAL A 309 -23.10 -8.16 3.28
CA VAL A 309 -23.80 -9.39 3.01
C VAL A 309 -25.09 -8.97 2.32
N HIS A 310 -25.19 -9.22 1.01
CA HIS A 310 -26.45 -9.11 0.31
C HIS A 310 -27.43 -10.00 1.07
N ALA A 311 -28.36 -9.37 1.78
CA ALA A 311 -29.52 -10.01 2.36
C ALA A 311 -30.43 -10.46 1.21
N TRP A 312 -30.00 -11.47 0.47
CA TRP A 312 -30.87 -12.25 -0.41
C TRP A 312 -31.48 -13.36 0.45
N ARG A 313 -32.45 -12.99 1.29
CA ARG A 313 -33.49 -13.94 1.70
C ARG A 313 -34.62 -13.75 0.71
N GLY A 314 -34.71 -14.67 -0.25
CA GLY A 314 -35.87 -14.76 -1.11
C GLY A 314 -37.13 -14.87 -0.26
N SER A 315 -38.07 -13.96 -0.48
CA SER A 315 -39.46 -14.17 -0.10
C SER A 315 -40.04 -15.19 -1.08
N THR A 316 -40.21 -16.41 -0.61
CA THR A 316 -41.29 -17.26 -1.11
C THR A 316 -42.56 -16.84 -0.39
N ASP A 317 -43.46 -16.20 -1.11
CA ASP A 317 -44.92 -16.35 -0.96
C ASP A 317 -45.49 -16.49 -2.37
#